data_AF-I1P4V6-F1
#
_entry.id   AF-I1P4V6-F1
#
_cell.length_a   1.000
_cell.length_b   1.000
_cell.length_c   1.000
_cell.angle_alpha   90.00
_cell.angle_beta   90.00
_cell.angle_gamma   90.00
#
_symmetry.space_group_name_H-M   'P 1'
#
loop_
_entity.id
_entity.type
_entity.pdbx_description
1 polymer ?
#
loop_
_entity_poly.entity_id
_entity_poly.type
_entity_poly.pdbx_seq_one_letter_code
_entity_poly.pdbx_strand_id
1 'polypeptide(L)'
;MASMCSESRGEAGDFARIRNTCFEQATQAYMMGNKALAKELSMKGQLYNLQMKAAHETAREAIYQQRNPFSSEQGQDRLIDLHGLQVSEAIQVVKAELALLMGATRSAGEGTDHDLHWNRTPHQGLSRGKVAGRP
;
A
#
# COMPACT_ATOMS: atom_id res chain seq x y z
N MET A 1 -5.84 -20.55 1.63
CA MET A 1 -5.67 -19.16 2.13
C MET A 1 -7.00 -18.46 2.46
N ALA A 2 -8.15 -18.86 1.90
CA ALA A 2 -9.46 -18.31 2.30
C ALA A 2 -9.91 -18.66 3.75
N SER A 3 -9.35 -19.70 4.37
CA SER A 3 -9.68 -20.09 5.75
C SER A 3 -9.18 -19.08 6.78
N MET A 4 -7.94 -18.58 6.66
CA MET A 4 -7.34 -17.64 7.63
C MET A 4 -8.08 -16.30 7.72
N CYS A 5 -8.51 -15.73 6.59
CA CYS A 5 -9.26 -14.45 6.61
C CYS A 5 -10.63 -14.59 7.29
N SER A 6 -11.28 -15.75 7.11
CA SER A 6 -12.60 -16.01 7.68
C SER A 6 -12.50 -16.25 9.19
N GLU A 7 -11.47 -16.98 9.61
CA GLU A 7 -11.16 -17.29 11.00
C GLU A 7 -10.79 -16.02 11.80
N SER A 8 -9.85 -15.20 11.30
CA SER A 8 -9.47 -13.95 11.97
C SER A 8 -10.61 -12.92 12.05
N ARG A 9 -11.56 -12.94 11.09
CA ARG A 9 -12.78 -12.12 11.17
C ARG A 9 -13.76 -12.62 12.22
N GLY A 10 -13.94 -13.94 12.33
CA GLY A 10 -14.74 -14.57 13.38
C GLY A 10 -14.21 -14.22 14.77
N GLU A 11 -12.89 -14.35 14.96
CA GLU A 11 -12.19 -14.02 16.20
C GLU A 11 -12.36 -12.55 16.60
N ALA A 12 -12.22 -11.63 15.65
CA ALA A 12 -12.46 -10.20 15.91
C ALA A 12 -13.91 -9.94 16.39
N GLY A 13 -14.88 -10.64 15.81
CA GLY A 13 -16.28 -10.58 16.25
C GLY A 13 -16.49 -11.09 17.67
N ASP A 14 -15.85 -12.21 18.02
CA ASP A 14 -15.91 -12.77 19.37
C ASP A 14 -15.28 -11.82 20.41
N PHE A 15 -14.12 -11.23 20.10
CA PHE A 15 -13.51 -10.22 20.96
C PHE A 15 -14.38 -8.98 21.12
N ALA A 16 -15.05 -8.53 20.06
CA ALA A 16 -15.98 -7.40 20.13
C ALA A 16 -17.16 -7.69 21.07
N ARG A 17 -17.73 -8.90 21.00
CA ARG A 17 -18.81 -9.35 21.89
C ARG A 17 -18.35 -9.34 23.35
N ILE A 18 -17.22 -9.99 23.64
CA ILE A 18 -16.70 -10.09 25.01
C ILE A 18 -16.34 -8.70 25.56
N ARG A 19 -15.74 -7.83 24.75
CA ARG A 19 -15.43 -6.44 25.10
C ARG A 19 -16.69 -5.69 25.53
N ASN A 20 -17.76 -5.76 24.74
CA ASN A 20 -19.01 -5.06 25.03
C ASN A 20 -19.60 -5.54 26.37
N THR A 21 -19.65 -6.85 26.58
CA THR A 21 -20.11 -7.43 27.85
C THR A 21 -19.26 -6.94 29.04
N CYS A 22 -17.93 -6.85 28.88
CA CYS A 22 -17.08 -6.33 29.95
C CYS A 22 -17.41 -4.87 30.30
N PHE A 23 -17.64 -4.02 29.30
CA PHE A 23 -17.97 -2.61 29.54
C PHE A 23 -19.39 -2.41 30.10
N GLU A 24 -20.36 -3.21 29.67
CA GLU A 24 -21.70 -3.23 30.25
C GLU A 24 -21.65 -3.62 31.73
N GLN A 25 -20.94 -4.70 32.06
CA GLN A 25 -20.75 -5.14 33.45
C GLN A 25 -19.95 -4.13 34.27
N ALA A 26 -18.92 -3.50 33.70
CA ALA A 26 -18.14 -2.46 34.37
C ALA A 26 -19.03 -1.26 34.74
N THR A 27 -19.91 -0.86 33.83
CA THR A 27 -20.88 0.22 34.03
C THR A 27 -21.84 -0.13 35.17
N GLN A 28 -22.42 -1.35 35.14
CA GLN A 28 -23.29 -1.83 36.21
C GLN A 28 -22.58 -1.85 37.57
N ALA A 29 -21.35 -2.38 37.63
CA ALA A 29 -20.55 -2.41 38.86
C ALA A 29 -20.27 -1.01 39.40
N TYR A 30 -20.00 -0.04 38.53
CA TYR A 30 -19.82 1.35 38.92
C TYR A 30 -21.10 1.95 39.51
N MET A 31 -22.25 1.72 38.87
CA MET A 31 -23.55 2.20 39.35
C MET A 31 -23.94 1.58 40.70
N MET A 32 -23.55 0.33 40.96
CA MET A 32 -23.72 -0.33 42.25
C MET A 32 -22.68 0.10 43.32
N GLY A 33 -21.76 1.00 42.98
CA GLY A 33 -20.72 1.50 43.89
C GLY A 33 -19.50 0.58 44.06
N ASN A 34 -19.44 -0.55 43.35
CA ASN A 34 -18.29 -1.45 43.37
C ASN A 34 -17.20 -0.99 42.39
N LYS A 35 -16.44 0.02 42.81
CA LYS A 35 -15.39 0.65 42.00
C LYS A 35 -14.23 -0.28 41.64
N ALA A 36 -13.90 -1.24 42.52
CA ALA A 36 -12.82 -2.19 42.28
C ALA A 36 -13.18 -3.13 41.12
N LEU A 37 -14.38 -3.73 41.16
CA LEU A 37 -14.88 -4.60 40.09
C LEU A 37 -15.06 -3.83 38.78
N ALA A 38 -15.59 -2.60 38.83
CA ALA A 38 -15.72 -1.75 37.65
C ALA A 38 -14.37 -1.50 36.95
N LYS A 39 -13.31 -1.24 37.73
CA LYS A 39 -11.96 -1.05 37.20
C LYS A 39 -11.40 -2.32 36.58
N GLU A 40 -11.55 -3.47 37.24
CA GLU A 40 -11.09 -4.75 36.72
C GLU A 40 -11.75 -5.10 35.38
N LEU A 41 -13.08 -4.99 35.32
CA LEU A 41 -13.85 -5.24 34.10
C LEU A 41 -13.51 -4.24 32.98
N SER A 42 -13.24 -2.98 33.33
CA SER A 42 -12.79 -1.98 32.36
C SER A 42 -11.42 -2.34 31.77
N MET A 43 -10.45 -2.76 32.60
CA MET A 43 -9.13 -3.20 32.13
C MET A 43 -9.26 -4.45 31.24
N LYS A 44 -10.12 -5.40 31.63
CA LYS A 44 -10.41 -6.59 30.83
C LYS A 44 -11.03 -6.23 29.48
N GLY A 45 -11.99 -5.30 29.44
CA GLY A 45 -12.57 -4.78 28.19
C GLY A 45 -11.52 -4.11 27.30
N GLN A 46 -10.59 -3.35 27.88
CA GLN A 46 -9.47 -2.75 27.12
C GLN A 46 -8.54 -3.80 26.51
N LEU A 47 -8.24 -4.88 27.24
CA LEU A 47 -7.45 -5.99 26.72
C LEU A 47 -8.12 -6.63 25.49
N TYR A 48 -9.41 -6.94 25.57
CA TYR A 48 -10.14 -7.50 24.43
C TYR A 48 -10.26 -6.52 23.26
N ASN A 49 -10.33 -5.21 23.52
CA ASN A 49 -10.27 -4.21 22.46
C ASN A 49 -8.93 -4.25 21.71
N LEU A 50 -7.81 -4.51 22.40
CA LEU A 50 -6.51 -4.67 21.76
C LEU A 50 -6.47 -5.95 20.90
N GLN A 51 -6.96 -7.07 21.44
CA GLN A 51 -7.03 -8.34 20.71
C GLN A 51 -7.93 -8.28 19.48
N MET A 52 -9.10 -7.63 19.60
CA MET A 52 -9.99 -7.36 18.48
C MET A 52 -9.30 -6.56 17.37
N LYS A 53 -8.56 -5.49 17.73
CA LYS A 53 -7.81 -4.69 16.76
C LYS A 53 -6.72 -5.51 16.07
N ALA A 54 -5.98 -6.33 16.81
CA ALA A 54 -4.97 -7.21 16.24
C ALA A 54 -5.57 -8.23 15.27
N ALA A 55 -6.69 -8.87 15.63
CA ALA A 55 -7.39 -9.82 14.75
C ALA A 55 -7.92 -9.14 13.47
N HIS A 56 -8.47 -7.92 13.58
CA HIS A 56 -8.85 -7.13 12.42
C HIS A 56 -7.66 -6.80 11.52
N GLU A 57 -6.52 -6.46 12.13
CA GLU A 57 -5.30 -6.11 11.43
C GLU A 57 -4.77 -7.30 10.61
N THR A 58 -4.65 -8.48 11.24
CA THR A 58 -4.26 -9.72 10.57
C THR A 58 -5.22 -10.09 9.43
N ALA A 59 -6.54 -9.98 9.66
CA ALA A 59 -7.53 -10.26 8.62
C ALA A 59 -7.39 -9.30 7.43
N ARG A 60 -7.18 -8.01 7.71
CA ARG A 60 -7.01 -6.96 6.70
C ARG A 60 -5.75 -7.20 5.86
N GLU A 61 -4.63 -7.50 6.50
CA GLU A 61 -3.38 -7.83 5.81
C GLU A 61 -3.54 -9.05 4.90
N ALA A 62 -4.21 -10.11 5.39
CA ALA A 62 -4.49 -11.29 4.57
C ALA A 62 -5.35 -10.96 3.32
N ILE A 63 -6.34 -10.07 3.46
CA ILE A 63 -7.17 -9.61 2.32
C ILE A 63 -6.32 -8.80 1.35
N TYR A 64 -5.49 -7.90 1.85
CA TYR A 64 -4.60 -7.10 1.02
C TYR A 64 -3.68 -7.97 0.16
N GLN A 65 -3.04 -8.98 0.76
CA GLN A 65 -2.17 -9.92 0.04
C GLN A 65 -2.95 -10.76 -1.00
N GLN A 66 -4.19 -11.15 -0.69
CA GLN A 66 -5.03 -11.88 -1.65
C GLN A 66 -5.45 -11.02 -2.84
N ARG A 67 -5.77 -9.74 -2.61
CA ARG A 67 -6.24 -8.80 -3.66
C ARG A 67 -5.12 -8.21 -4.49
N ASN A 68 -3.93 -8.15 -3.92
CA ASN A 68 -2.73 -7.65 -4.55
C ASN A 68 -1.74 -8.81 -4.71
N PRO A 69 -2.08 -9.83 -5.53
CA PRO A 69 -1.12 -10.89 -5.82
C PRO A 69 0.13 -10.24 -6.43
N PHE A 70 1.30 -10.73 -6.04
CA PHE A 70 2.56 -10.30 -6.67
C PHE A 70 2.53 -10.68 -8.16
N SER A 71 2.04 -9.80 -9.02
CA SER A 71 2.26 -9.91 -10.46
C SER A 71 3.73 -9.58 -10.69
N SER A 72 4.51 -10.61 -11.01
CA SER A 72 5.94 -10.54 -11.40
C SER A 72 6.15 -9.78 -12.72
N GLU A 73 5.08 -9.35 -13.38
CA GLU A 73 5.07 -8.69 -14.67
C GLU A 73 5.55 -7.24 -14.50
N GLN A 74 6.87 -7.08 -14.46
CA GLN A 74 7.56 -5.81 -14.52
C GLN A 74 7.14 -5.07 -15.80
N GLY A 75 6.24 -4.08 -15.67
CA GLY A 75 5.97 -3.11 -16.73
C GLY A 75 4.52 -2.94 -17.20
N GLN A 76 3.52 -3.54 -16.54
CA GLN A 76 2.11 -3.20 -16.79
C GLN A 76 1.50 -2.40 -15.63
N ASP A 77 0.53 -1.52 -15.94
CA ASP A 77 -0.22 -0.71 -14.99
C ASP A 77 -0.70 -1.55 -13.79
N ARG A 78 0.07 -1.48 -12.70
CA ARG A 78 -0.14 -2.30 -11.50
C ARG A 78 -1.16 -1.59 -10.61
N LEU A 79 -2.41 -2.04 -10.69
CA LEU A 79 -3.47 -1.56 -9.80
C LEU A 79 -3.29 -2.17 -8.42
N ILE A 80 -3.16 -1.33 -7.39
CA ILE A 80 -3.08 -1.75 -6.00
C ILE A 80 -4.38 -1.38 -5.28
N ASP A 81 -5.07 -2.37 -4.74
CA ASP A 81 -6.22 -2.16 -3.87
C ASP A 81 -5.77 -1.85 -2.44
N LEU A 82 -5.97 -0.60 -2.02
CA LEU A 82 -5.71 -0.11 -0.67
C LEU A 82 -6.99 0.01 0.17
N HIS A 83 -8.15 -0.43 -0.34
CA HIS A 83 -9.41 -0.30 0.40
C HIS A 83 -9.38 -1.14 1.68
N GLY A 84 -9.77 -0.49 2.78
CA GLY A 84 -9.80 -1.11 4.09
C GLY A 84 -8.47 -1.03 4.85
N LEU A 85 -7.40 -0.48 4.26
CA LEU A 85 -6.18 -0.15 4.99
C LEU A 85 -6.35 1.13 5.83
N GLN A 86 -5.70 1.23 7.00
CA GLN A 86 -5.58 2.52 7.68
C GLN A 86 -4.70 3.45 6.84
N VAL A 87 -4.93 4.76 6.96
CA VAL A 87 -4.24 5.78 6.16
C VAL A 87 -2.71 5.67 6.25
N SER A 88 -2.18 5.48 7.46
CA SER A 88 -0.74 5.32 7.69
C SER A 88 -0.16 4.12 6.95
N GLU A 89 -0.90 3.02 6.87
CA GLU A 89 -0.49 1.78 6.24
C GLU A 89 -0.58 1.89 4.72
N ALA A 90 -1.66 2.48 4.21
CA ALA A 90 -1.80 2.79 2.78
C ALA A 90 -0.63 3.64 2.28
N ILE A 91 -0.22 4.65 3.06
CA ILE A 91 0.97 5.47 2.74
C ILE A 91 2.24 4.62 2.71
N GLN A 92 2.44 3.71 3.68
CA GLN A 92 3.62 2.84 3.71
C GLN A 92 3.67 1.90 2.50
N VAL A 93 2.54 1.30 2.14
CA VAL A 93 2.39 0.44 0.96
C VAL A 93 2.73 1.20 -0.31
N VAL A 94 2.15 2.38 -0.52
CA VAL A 94 2.41 3.21 -1.71
C VAL A 94 3.89 3.60 -1.80
N LYS A 95 4.51 3.95 -0.67
CA LYS A 95 5.95 4.26 -0.62
C LYS A 95 6.81 3.07 -1.02
N ALA A 96 6.49 1.88 -0.51
CA ALA A 96 7.22 0.66 -0.84
C ALA A 96 7.10 0.31 -2.33
N GLU A 97 5.89 0.40 -2.89
CA GLU A 97 5.67 0.13 -4.31
C GLU A 97 6.42 1.14 -5.20
N LEU A 98 6.32 2.44 -4.88
CA LEU A 98 7.02 3.47 -5.64
C LEU A 98 8.54 3.26 -5.60
N ALA A 99 9.09 2.84 -4.46
CA ALA A 99 10.50 2.50 -4.33
C ALA A 99 10.90 1.30 -5.22
N LEU A 100 10.06 0.27 -5.31
CA LEU A 100 10.28 -0.88 -6.21
C LEU A 100 10.28 -0.44 -7.68
N LEU A 101 9.29 0.37 -8.10
CA LEU A 101 9.20 0.88 -9.46
C LEU A 101 10.42 1.76 -9.82
N MET A 102 10.83 2.65 -8.92
CA MET A 102 12.03 3.47 -9.12
C MET A 102 13.34 2.67 -9.09
N GLY A 103 13.39 1.57 -8.32
CA GLY A 103 14.54 0.65 -8.33
C GLY A 103 14.67 -0.06 -9.66
N ALA A 104 13.57 -0.60 -10.18
CA ALA A 104 13.53 -1.28 -11.48
C ALA A 104 13.96 -0.38 -12.64
N THR A 105 13.58 0.91 -12.64
CA THR A 105 14.02 1.85 -13.69
C THR A 105 15.50 2.20 -13.61
N ARG A 106 16.10 2.23 -12.41
CA ARG A 106 17.54 2.45 -12.24
C ARG A 106 18.37 1.25 -12.70
N SER A 107 17.89 0.03 -12.44
CA SER A 107 18.53 -1.21 -12.91
C SER A 107 18.43 -1.41 -14.42
N ALA A 108 17.41 -0.83 -15.07
CA ALA A 108 17.26 -0.82 -16.52
C ALA A 108 18.11 0.26 -17.23
N GLY A 109 18.78 1.14 -16.46
CA GLY A 109 19.58 2.26 -16.98
C GLY A 109 21.06 1.93 -17.28
N GLU A 110 21.56 0.76 -16.90
CA GLU A 110 22.91 0.29 -17.27
C GLU A 110 22.86 -0.48 -18.60
N GLY A 111 22.67 0.25 -19.69
CA GLY A 111 22.79 -0.35 -21.02
C GLY A 111 21.93 0.31 -22.08
N THR A 112 22.16 1.59 -22.36
CA THR A 112 22.07 2.12 -23.73
C THR A 112 22.87 3.41 -23.78
N ASP A 113 24.17 3.26 -24.05
CA ASP A 113 24.92 4.28 -24.80
C ASP A 113 24.35 4.30 -26.23
N HIS A 114 23.08 4.71 -26.36
CA HIS A 114 22.55 5.13 -27.65
C HIS A 114 22.95 6.59 -27.77
N ASP A 115 24.15 6.74 -28.33
CA ASP A 115 24.73 7.94 -28.90
C ASP A 115 23.63 8.78 -29.57
N LEU A 116 23.08 9.75 -28.82
CA LEU A 116 22.15 10.74 -29.33
C LEU A 116 22.95 11.72 -30.16
N HIS A 117 23.31 11.30 -31.37
CA HIS A 117 23.72 12.15 -32.46
C HIS A 117 22.58 13.12 -32.77
N TRP A 118 22.59 14.28 -32.12
CA TRP A 118 21.79 15.42 -32.54
C TRP A 118 22.63 16.29 -33.48
N ASN A 119 22.37 16.10 -34.78
CA ASN A 119 22.42 17.06 -35.87
C ASN A 119 23.73 17.81 -36.16
N ARG A 120 24.38 17.44 -37.27
CA ARG A 120 25.10 18.39 -38.14
C ARG A 120 25.01 17.99 -39.60
N THR A 121 24.00 18.46 -40.31
CA THR A 121 23.96 18.44 -41.77
C THR A 121 24.79 19.60 -42.32
N PRO A 122 25.84 19.39 -43.14
CA PRO A 122 26.42 20.44 -43.93
C PRO A 122 25.55 20.66 -45.17
N HIS A 123 24.95 21.85 -45.28
CA HIS A 123 24.31 22.28 -46.52
C HIS A 123 25.37 22.34 -47.63
N GLN A 124 25.13 21.64 -48.75
CA GLN A 124 25.94 21.81 -49.96
C GLN A 124 25.47 23.06 -50.70
N GLY A 125 26.32 24.08 -50.75
CA GLY A 125 26.10 25.28 -51.56
C GLY A 125 26.31 24.98 -53.03
N LEU A 126 25.22 24.72 -53.75
CA LEU A 126 25.18 24.70 -55.22
C LEU A 126 25.20 26.15 -55.73
N SER A 127 26.33 26.62 -56.26
CA SER A 127 26.36 27.86 -57.06
C SER A 127 26.61 27.55 -58.54
N ARG A 128 25.61 27.95 -59.32
CA ARG A 128 25.39 27.73 -60.74
C ARG A 128 26.40 28.51 -61.60
N GLY A 129 26.59 28.00 -62.81
CA GLY A 129 27.58 28.45 -63.78
C GLY A 129 27.44 29.91 -64.20
N LYS A 130 28.59 30.50 -64.53
CA LYS A 130 28.72 31.80 -65.16
C LYS A 130 28.82 31.58 -66.67
N VAL A 131 27.82 32.03 -67.41
CA VAL A 131 27.81 32.11 -68.88
C VAL A 131 27.85 33.58 -69.31
N ALA A 132 28.59 33.79 -70.40
CA ALA A 132 28.62 34.91 -71.34
C ALA A 132 29.60 36.06 -71.11
N GLY A 133 30.40 36.30 -72.17
CA GLY A 133 31.21 37.51 -72.39
C GLY A 133 32.33 37.31 -73.41
N ARG A 134 32.00 37.08 -74.69
CA ARG A 134 32.92 37.25 -75.84
C ARG A 134 33.14 38.75 -76.13
N PRO A 135 34.26 39.17 -76.73
CA PRO A 135 34.26 40.26 -77.70
C PRO A 135 33.81 39.78 -79.08
#